data_AF-A0A9C8WQR0-F1
#
_entry.id   AF-A0A9C8WQR0-F1
#
_cell.length_a   1.000
_cell.length_b   1.000
_cell.length_c   1.000
_cell.angle_alpha   90.00
_cell.angle_beta   90.00
_cell.angle_gamma   90.00
#
_symmetry.space_group_name_H-M   'P 1'
#
loop_
_entity.id
_entity.type
_entity.pdbx_description
1 polymer ?
#
loop_
_entity_poly.entity_id
_entity_poly.type
_entity_poly.pdbx_seq_one_letter_code
_entity_poly.pdbx_strand_id
1 'polypeptide(L)'
;MIRLKSPFALILSLAAAVLVVSLGGCGYKDRPVPPQQVIPRPITDLRYQLTDKGVTLFWSYPVQTITGSDISEISGFDVYRAVIPAEDYCDSCPIPFSRPIKLPGGAVPDKGRKTATYKATLLRPGNMYFFKVRSTAGWWATSKDSNIVSFLWNIPAMAPENLQARVDDGVITLSWQPVTRHRDGSPLSETVLYQVYRRMGGGAFQPLGKPVKKTEYVDTTPINGRKYFYKVQSLSVYEQATVGGGESKIVQASSVDRTPPAPPVGVRGVRTAKSIKVFWEPVNERDLKGYRVYRRLSGQKKIQLVGEVKAPYVMFTDQTPPTENVRIFYSVSSIDTQEPANESVRSPEVMIKQ
;
A
#
# COMPACT_ATOMS: atom_id res chain seq x y z
N MET A 1 -35.69 -37.00 103.82
CA MET A 1 -36.54 -37.40 102.68
C MET A 1 -35.96 -36.79 101.42
N ILE A 2 -35.49 -37.63 100.50
CA ILE A 2 -34.97 -37.22 99.19
C ILE A 2 -36.17 -36.90 98.30
N ARG A 3 -36.16 -35.75 97.60
CA ARG A 3 -36.75 -35.63 96.25
C ARG A 3 -36.03 -34.57 95.43
N LEU A 4 -35.83 -34.95 94.16
CA LEU A 4 -34.89 -34.47 93.15
C LEU A 4 -34.99 -32.97 92.84
N LYS A 5 -33.83 -32.31 92.72
CA LYS A 5 -33.69 -30.97 92.11
C LYS A 5 -33.73 -31.10 90.58
N SER A 6 -34.71 -30.46 89.96
CA SER A 6 -34.88 -30.39 88.49
C SER A 6 -33.75 -29.58 87.83
N PRO A 7 -33.14 -30.05 86.72
CA PRO A 7 -32.03 -29.37 86.03
C PRO A 7 -32.49 -28.28 85.07
N PHE A 8 -33.75 -27.82 85.15
CA PHE A 8 -34.32 -26.86 84.21
C PHE A 8 -33.83 -25.42 84.41
N ALA A 9 -33.41 -25.05 85.63
CA ALA A 9 -32.97 -23.69 85.92
C ALA A 9 -31.59 -23.35 85.34
N LEU A 10 -30.69 -24.34 85.20
CA LEU A 10 -29.32 -24.12 84.70
C LEU A 10 -29.27 -23.93 83.17
N ILE A 11 -30.19 -24.56 82.45
CA ILE A 11 -30.27 -24.51 80.98
C ILE A 11 -30.87 -23.17 80.51
N LEU A 12 -31.82 -22.60 81.25
CA LEU A 12 -32.37 -21.27 80.92
C LEU A 12 -31.35 -20.14 81.16
N SER A 13 -30.51 -20.25 82.19
CA SER A 13 -29.46 -19.26 82.47
C SER A 13 -28.30 -19.29 81.47
N LEU A 14 -27.93 -20.46 80.94
CA LEU A 14 -26.90 -20.56 79.90
C LEU A 14 -27.42 -20.05 78.54
N ALA A 15 -28.69 -20.30 78.21
CA ALA A 15 -29.29 -19.82 76.97
C ALA A 15 -29.46 -18.28 76.97
N ALA A 16 -29.81 -17.68 78.11
CA ALA A 16 -29.89 -16.22 78.24
C ALA A 16 -28.52 -15.54 78.16
N ALA A 17 -27.45 -16.15 78.69
CA ALA A 17 -26.09 -15.61 78.62
C ALA A 17 -25.49 -15.69 77.19
N VAL A 18 -25.81 -16.74 76.42
CA VAL A 18 -25.34 -16.90 75.04
C VAL A 18 -26.09 -15.97 74.06
N LEU A 19 -27.36 -15.63 74.34
CA LEU A 19 -28.14 -14.71 73.50
C LEU A 19 -27.74 -13.23 73.67
N VAL A 20 -27.14 -12.87 74.82
CA VAL A 20 -26.67 -11.49 75.08
C VAL A 20 -25.29 -11.24 74.45
N VAL A 21 -24.48 -12.29 74.22
CA VAL A 21 -23.15 -12.17 73.60
C VAL A 21 -23.21 -12.13 72.06
N SER A 22 -24.31 -12.57 71.43
CA SER A 22 -24.47 -12.59 69.97
C SER A 22 -25.02 -11.29 69.35
N LEU A 23 -25.36 -10.29 70.15
CA LEU A 23 -25.87 -8.98 69.68
C LEU A 23 -24.79 -7.89 69.57
N GLY A 24 -23.54 -8.20 69.93
CA GLY A 24 -22.39 -7.29 69.83
C GLY A 24 -21.71 -7.26 68.45
N GLY A 25 -22.46 -7.31 67.35
CA GLY A 25 -21.90 -7.09 66.03
C GLY A 25 -21.63 -5.60 65.81
N CYS A 26 -20.38 -5.15 65.95
CA CYS A 26 -19.96 -3.81 65.54
C CYS A 26 -19.96 -3.69 64.02
N GLY A 27 -21.14 -3.55 63.42
CA GLY A 27 -21.28 -3.11 62.04
C GLY A 27 -20.93 -1.63 61.95
N TYR A 28 -19.68 -1.32 61.61
CA TYR A 28 -19.26 0.04 61.28
C TYR A 28 -20.00 0.47 60.00
N LYS A 29 -21.06 1.27 60.15
CA LYS A 29 -21.74 1.91 59.01
C LYS A 29 -20.86 3.05 58.53
N ASP A 30 -19.95 2.74 57.62
CA ASP A 30 -19.26 3.79 56.89
C ASP A 30 -20.27 4.53 56.00
N ARG A 31 -19.97 5.79 55.68
CA ARG A 31 -20.85 6.56 54.79
C ARG A 31 -20.93 5.82 53.45
N PRO A 32 -22.13 5.63 52.86
CA PRO A 32 -22.23 5.06 51.53
C PRO A 32 -21.41 5.95 50.60
N VAL A 33 -20.30 5.39 50.08
CA VAL A 33 -19.48 6.05 49.08
C VAL A 33 -20.38 6.21 47.85
N PRO A 34 -20.68 7.45 47.42
CA PRO A 34 -21.46 7.65 46.22
C PRO A 34 -20.79 6.89 45.09
N PRO A 35 -21.52 6.08 44.31
CA PRO A 35 -20.91 5.36 43.22
C PRO A 35 -20.25 6.39 42.31
N GLN A 36 -18.92 6.32 42.19
CA GLN A 36 -18.18 7.22 41.31
C GLN A 36 -18.76 7.07 39.91
N GLN A 37 -19.11 8.20 39.30
CA GLN A 37 -19.57 8.23 37.92
C GLN A 37 -18.38 7.93 37.01
N VAL A 38 -18.16 6.66 36.68
CA VAL A 38 -17.10 6.20 35.77
C VAL A 38 -17.53 6.44 34.32
N ILE A 39 -17.95 7.66 33.97
CA ILE A 39 -18.39 7.96 32.60
C ILE A 39 -17.15 8.05 31.71
N PRO A 40 -16.96 7.15 30.73
CA PRO A 40 -15.77 7.19 29.88
C PRO A 40 -15.76 8.42 28.98
N ARG A 41 -14.57 8.90 28.61
CA ARG A 41 -14.44 9.88 27.54
C ARG A 41 -15.00 9.33 26.22
N PRO A 42 -15.58 10.18 25.37
CA PRO A 42 -16.05 9.75 24.06
C PRO A 42 -14.88 9.23 23.21
N ILE A 43 -15.18 8.22 22.41
CA ILE A 43 -14.26 7.71 21.40
C ILE A 43 -14.11 8.78 20.30
N THR A 44 -12.90 9.16 19.98
CA THR A 44 -12.64 10.16 18.92
C THR A 44 -11.94 9.60 17.69
N ASP A 45 -11.60 8.31 17.71
CA ASP A 45 -10.80 7.63 16.69
C ASP A 45 -11.54 6.49 15.99
N LEU A 46 -12.89 6.54 15.98
CA LEU A 46 -13.69 5.58 15.23
C LEU A 46 -13.31 5.69 13.76
N ARG A 47 -12.89 4.57 13.17
CA ARG A 47 -12.50 4.45 11.76
C ARG A 47 -12.99 3.12 11.20
N TYR A 48 -12.93 2.97 9.89
CA TYR A 48 -13.37 1.76 9.23
C TYR A 48 -12.44 1.33 8.10
N GLN A 49 -12.56 0.06 7.72
CA GLN A 49 -11.98 -0.50 6.51
C GLN A 49 -13.05 -1.33 5.80
N LEU A 50 -13.28 -1.04 4.52
CA LEU A 50 -14.16 -1.84 3.67
C LEU A 50 -13.45 -3.13 3.26
N THR A 51 -14.23 -4.20 3.20
CA THR A 51 -13.81 -5.52 2.70
C THR A 51 -14.77 -5.97 1.60
N ASP A 52 -14.48 -7.10 0.98
CA ASP A 52 -15.38 -7.73 0.01
C ASP A 52 -16.71 -8.23 0.63
N LYS A 53 -16.77 -8.36 1.96
CA LYS A 53 -17.94 -8.91 2.69
C LYS A 53 -18.71 -7.89 3.51
N GLY A 54 -18.19 -6.67 3.66
CA GLY A 54 -18.83 -5.61 4.44
C GLY A 54 -17.83 -4.58 4.96
N VAL A 55 -17.99 -4.18 6.21
CA VAL A 55 -17.11 -3.23 6.89
C VAL A 55 -16.54 -3.80 8.18
N THR A 56 -15.29 -3.47 8.46
CA THR A 56 -14.70 -3.64 9.79
C THR A 56 -14.47 -2.26 10.42
N LEU A 57 -15.07 -2.03 11.57
CA LEU A 57 -14.89 -0.83 12.39
C LEU A 57 -13.80 -1.04 13.43
N PHE A 58 -13.03 0.00 13.71
CA PHE A 58 -11.97 0.02 14.71
C PHE A 58 -12.06 1.28 15.56
N TRP A 59 -11.85 1.13 16.87
CA TRP A 59 -11.74 2.26 17.79
C TRP A 59 -10.94 1.87 19.02
N SER A 60 -10.53 2.85 19.81
CA SER A 60 -9.73 2.61 21.00
C SER A 60 -10.57 2.49 22.26
N TYR A 61 -10.12 1.65 23.19
CA TYR A 61 -10.68 1.60 24.52
C TYR A 61 -10.39 2.94 25.23
N PRO A 62 -11.42 3.61 25.79
CA PRO A 62 -11.17 4.80 26.59
C PRO A 62 -10.47 4.41 27.88
N VAL A 63 -9.40 5.13 28.20
CA VAL A 63 -8.54 4.90 29.37
C VAL A 63 -8.88 5.83 30.54
N GLN A 64 -9.69 6.86 30.28
CA GLN A 64 -10.01 7.90 31.26
C GLN A 64 -11.49 8.26 31.23
N THR A 65 -11.99 8.67 32.39
CA THR A 65 -13.31 9.27 32.55
C THR A 65 -13.33 10.72 32.04
N ILE A 66 -14.54 11.28 31.90
CA ILE A 66 -14.70 12.71 31.58
C ILE A 66 -14.07 13.64 32.62
N THR A 67 -13.90 13.18 33.87
CA THR A 67 -13.23 13.91 34.96
C THR A 67 -11.72 13.66 35.01
N GLY A 68 -11.17 12.77 34.16
CA GLY A 68 -9.75 12.48 34.06
C GLY A 68 -9.25 11.34 34.95
N SER A 69 -10.14 10.64 35.66
CA SER A 69 -9.78 9.43 36.42
C SER A 69 -9.52 8.26 35.49
N ASP A 70 -8.58 7.39 35.83
CA ASP A 70 -8.26 6.21 35.02
C ASP A 70 -9.38 5.16 35.07
N ILE A 71 -9.53 4.42 33.98
CA ILE A 71 -10.52 3.35 33.82
C ILE A 71 -9.78 2.04 33.65
N SER A 72 -10.01 1.10 34.57
CA SER A 72 -9.44 -0.27 34.52
C SER A 72 -10.28 -1.24 33.70
N GLU A 73 -11.58 -0.98 33.52
CA GLU A 73 -12.49 -1.87 32.81
C GLU A 73 -13.59 -1.11 32.06
N ILE A 74 -13.91 -1.59 30.86
CA ILE A 74 -15.08 -1.17 30.09
C ILE A 74 -16.07 -2.33 30.07
N SER A 75 -17.31 -2.11 30.50
CA SER A 75 -18.34 -3.15 30.50
C SER A 75 -18.77 -3.53 29.09
N GLY A 76 -18.81 -2.55 28.18
CA GLY A 76 -19.19 -2.80 26.79
C GLY A 76 -19.16 -1.59 25.88
N PHE A 77 -19.66 -1.83 24.68
CA PHE A 77 -19.83 -0.81 23.65
C PHE A 77 -21.21 -0.92 23.02
N ASP A 78 -21.88 0.22 22.86
CA ASP A 78 -23.10 0.37 22.09
C ASP A 78 -22.74 0.86 20.69
N VAL A 79 -22.84 -0.01 19.68
CA VAL A 79 -22.58 0.32 18.28
C VAL A 79 -23.90 0.68 17.61
N TYR A 80 -24.04 1.95 17.25
CA TYR A 80 -25.20 2.45 16.52
C TYR A 80 -24.94 2.38 15.02
N ARG A 81 -26.00 2.02 14.27
CA ARG A 81 -25.99 1.94 12.80
C ARG A 81 -27.19 2.70 12.25
N ALA A 82 -26.99 3.51 11.23
CA ALA A 82 -28.07 3.99 10.36
C ALA A 82 -27.83 3.50 8.93
N VAL A 83 -28.91 3.28 8.19
CA VAL A 83 -28.89 2.83 6.80
C VAL A 83 -29.87 3.73 6.05
N ILE A 84 -29.37 4.43 5.05
CA ILE A 84 -30.16 5.36 4.23
C ILE A 84 -29.92 4.96 2.76
N PRO A 85 -30.96 4.74 1.94
CA PRO A 85 -30.77 4.59 0.50
C PRO A 85 -29.98 5.77 -0.06
N ALA A 86 -29.02 5.52 -0.95
CA ALA A 86 -28.11 6.57 -1.44
C ALA A 86 -28.87 7.69 -2.18
N GLU A 87 -29.96 7.34 -2.87
CA GLU A 87 -30.86 8.26 -3.55
C GLU A 87 -31.68 9.16 -2.62
N ASP A 88 -31.92 8.71 -1.38
CA ASP A 88 -32.68 9.45 -0.37
C ASP A 88 -31.77 10.29 0.55
N TYR A 89 -30.45 10.17 0.40
CA TYR A 89 -29.51 10.81 1.31
C TYR A 89 -29.40 12.33 1.04
N CYS A 90 -29.48 13.12 2.10
CA CYS A 90 -29.23 14.56 2.07
C CYS A 90 -28.32 14.98 3.22
N ASP A 91 -27.38 15.89 2.97
CA ASP A 91 -26.34 16.29 3.94
C ASP A 91 -26.90 16.95 5.21
N SER A 92 -28.05 17.63 5.11
CA SER A 92 -28.71 18.30 6.23
C SER A 92 -29.75 17.44 6.96
N CYS A 93 -30.02 16.22 6.48
CA CYS A 93 -31.06 15.36 7.03
C CYS A 93 -30.60 14.73 8.36
N PRO A 94 -31.48 14.65 9.38
CA PRO A 94 -31.16 13.91 10.61
C PRO A 94 -30.88 12.43 10.30
N ILE A 95 -29.76 11.90 10.82
CA ILE A 95 -29.36 10.50 10.61
C ILE A 95 -30.18 9.58 11.56
N PRO A 96 -31.03 8.67 11.03
CA PRO A 96 -31.92 7.84 11.84
C PRO A 96 -31.20 6.58 12.36
N PHE A 97 -30.42 6.72 13.43
CA PHE A 97 -29.73 5.58 14.05
C PHE A 97 -30.72 4.56 14.65
N SER A 98 -30.54 3.28 14.32
CA SER A 98 -31.31 2.18 14.92
C SER A 98 -30.88 1.93 16.37
N ARG A 99 -31.61 1.04 17.06
CA ARG A 99 -31.17 0.51 18.36
C ARG A 99 -29.73 -0.02 18.27
N PRO A 100 -28.89 0.23 19.29
CA PRO A 100 -27.49 -0.16 19.24
C PRO A 100 -27.32 -1.66 19.37
N ILE A 101 -26.25 -2.15 18.78
CA ILE A 101 -25.74 -3.51 18.98
C ILE A 101 -24.80 -3.45 20.18
N LYS A 102 -25.09 -4.24 21.20
CA LYS A 102 -24.27 -4.30 22.41
C LYS A 102 -23.12 -5.27 22.22
N LEU A 103 -21.89 -4.79 22.40
CA LEU A 103 -20.67 -5.59 22.36
C LEU A 103 -20.08 -5.68 23.77
N PRO A 104 -19.54 -6.84 24.16
CA PRO A 104 -18.83 -6.96 25.42
C PRO A 104 -17.55 -6.13 25.40
N GLY A 105 -17.18 -5.60 26.56
CA GLY A 105 -15.92 -4.91 26.76
C GLY A 105 -14.89 -5.83 27.44
N GLY A 106 -14.13 -5.27 28.35
CA GLY A 106 -13.20 -5.97 29.22
C GLY A 106 -12.11 -5.04 29.76
N ALA A 107 -11.09 -5.64 30.35
CA ALA A 107 -9.98 -4.92 30.97
C ALA A 107 -9.31 -3.95 29.99
N VAL A 108 -9.01 -2.75 30.50
CA VAL A 108 -8.20 -1.73 29.86
C VAL A 108 -6.76 -1.92 30.33
N PRO A 109 -5.78 -1.96 29.42
CA PRO A 109 -4.38 -2.17 29.83
C PRO A 109 -3.82 -0.94 30.54
N ASP A 110 -3.03 -1.17 31.61
CA ASP A 110 -2.34 -0.11 32.36
C ASP A 110 -1.32 0.66 31.50
N LYS A 111 -0.79 0.01 30.45
CA LYS A 111 0.14 0.60 29.48
C LYS A 111 -0.21 0.19 28.05
N GLY A 112 -0.15 1.15 27.13
CA GLY A 112 -0.44 0.94 25.71
C GLY A 112 -1.90 1.16 25.35
N ARG A 113 -2.25 0.88 24.09
CA ARG A 113 -3.57 1.18 23.52
C ARG A 113 -4.25 -0.12 23.09
N LYS A 114 -5.39 -0.45 23.70
CA LYS A 114 -6.25 -1.56 23.26
C LYS A 114 -7.24 -1.09 22.21
N THR A 115 -7.38 -1.85 21.13
CA THR A 115 -8.31 -1.57 20.03
C THR A 115 -9.48 -2.54 20.07
N ALA A 116 -10.70 -2.02 20.00
CA ALA A 116 -11.91 -2.78 19.77
C ALA A 116 -12.19 -2.86 18.26
N THR A 117 -12.85 -3.95 17.86
CA THR A 117 -13.18 -4.22 16.45
C THR A 117 -14.60 -4.74 16.34
N TYR A 118 -15.34 -4.29 15.33
CA TYR A 118 -16.66 -4.82 14.99
C TYR A 118 -16.78 -5.06 13.48
N LYS A 119 -17.26 -6.25 13.10
CA LYS A 119 -17.47 -6.61 11.69
C LYS A 119 -18.97 -6.61 11.39
N ALA A 120 -19.37 -5.78 10.43
CA ALA A 120 -20.72 -5.80 9.87
C ALA A 120 -20.66 -6.38 8.45
N THR A 121 -21.35 -7.50 8.24
CA THR A 121 -21.49 -8.18 6.95
C THR A 121 -22.91 -8.02 6.40
N LEU A 122 -23.17 -8.57 5.21
CA LEU A 122 -24.51 -8.58 4.59
C LEU A 122 -25.10 -7.17 4.45
N LEU A 123 -24.23 -6.21 4.12
CA LEU A 123 -24.65 -4.85 3.83
C LEU A 123 -25.42 -4.83 2.49
N ARG A 124 -26.46 -4.00 2.42
CA ARG A 124 -27.35 -3.86 1.27
C ARG A 124 -26.74 -2.87 0.27
N PRO A 125 -26.50 -3.27 -0.99
CA PRO A 125 -26.00 -2.37 -2.02
C PRO A 125 -26.87 -1.12 -2.19
N GLY A 126 -26.27 -0.03 -2.66
CA GLY A 126 -26.97 1.24 -2.90
C GLY A 126 -27.37 2.01 -1.63
N ASN A 127 -26.77 1.69 -0.47
CA ASN A 127 -27.10 2.34 0.79
C ASN A 127 -25.88 3.04 1.41
N MET A 128 -26.10 4.25 1.92
CA MET A 128 -25.20 4.95 2.82
C MET A 128 -25.32 4.38 4.24
N TYR A 129 -24.20 3.95 4.78
CA TYR A 129 -24.09 3.44 6.14
C TYR A 129 -23.43 4.48 7.03
N PHE A 130 -24.00 4.68 8.22
CA PHE A 130 -23.43 5.55 9.26
C PHE A 130 -23.24 4.76 10.53
N PHE A 131 -22.08 4.94 11.17
CA PHE A 131 -21.76 4.32 12.44
C PHE A 131 -21.26 5.33 13.46
N LYS A 132 -21.68 5.14 14.71
CA LYS A 132 -21.11 5.77 15.90
C LYS A 132 -21.11 4.77 17.04
N VAL A 133 -20.21 4.95 18.00
CA VAL A 133 -20.02 4.05 19.13
C VAL A 133 -20.07 4.83 20.43
N ARG A 134 -20.66 4.23 21.46
CA ARG A 134 -20.53 4.68 22.86
C ARG A 134 -19.90 3.58 23.70
N SER A 135 -19.03 3.95 24.62
CA SER A 135 -18.54 3.06 25.67
C SER A 135 -19.47 3.07 26.88
N THR A 136 -19.61 1.91 27.52
CA THR A 136 -20.37 1.73 28.76
C THR A 136 -19.48 1.20 29.88
N ALA A 137 -19.63 1.77 31.08
CA ALA A 137 -18.93 1.37 32.29
C ALA A 137 -19.94 1.32 33.45
N GLY A 138 -20.43 0.12 33.77
CA GLY A 138 -21.48 -0.08 34.78
C GLY A 138 -22.90 0.28 34.32
N TRP A 139 -23.84 0.28 35.26
CA TRP A 139 -25.29 0.23 34.99
C TRP A 139 -25.88 1.54 34.42
N TRP A 140 -25.20 2.68 34.53
CA TRP A 140 -25.68 3.98 34.03
C TRP A 140 -24.59 4.89 33.44
N ALA A 141 -23.33 4.44 33.35
CA ALA A 141 -22.25 5.28 32.83
C ALA A 141 -22.01 4.98 31.34
N THR A 142 -22.59 5.83 30.49
CA THR A 142 -22.40 5.77 29.03
C THR A 142 -21.72 7.05 28.56
N SER A 143 -20.67 6.91 27.75
CA SER A 143 -19.99 8.05 27.14
C SER A 143 -20.89 8.82 26.15
N LYS A 144 -20.48 10.03 25.77
CA LYS A 144 -21.05 10.73 24.61
C LYS A 144 -20.77 9.96 23.31
N ASP A 145 -21.49 10.33 22.25
CA ASP A 145 -21.27 9.77 20.91
C ASP A 145 -19.81 9.93 20.46
N SER A 146 -19.31 8.93 19.73
CA SER A 146 -18.06 9.06 18.98
C SER A 146 -18.20 10.03 17.80
N ASN A 147 -17.07 10.30 17.13
CA ASN A 147 -17.14 10.76 15.74
C ASN A 147 -17.95 9.76 14.89
N ILE A 148 -18.67 10.27 13.89
CA ILE A 148 -19.46 9.44 12.97
C ILE A 148 -18.55 9.06 11.80
N VAL A 149 -18.62 7.80 11.38
CA VAL A 149 -18.05 7.36 10.10
C VAL A 149 -19.16 6.97 9.15
N SER A 150 -18.97 7.28 7.87
CA SER A 150 -19.96 6.98 6.83
C SER A 150 -19.32 6.51 5.55
N PHE A 151 -20.03 5.64 4.83
CA PHE A 151 -19.61 5.15 3.51
C PHE A 151 -20.80 4.64 2.70
N LEU A 152 -20.69 4.73 1.37
CA LEU A 152 -21.57 4.06 0.44
C LEU A 152 -21.18 2.58 0.33
N TRP A 153 -22.14 1.68 0.53
CA TRP A 153 -21.94 0.26 0.25
C TRP A 153 -22.59 -0.11 -1.08
N ASN A 154 -21.80 -0.61 -2.02
CA ASN A 154 -22.28 -1.15 -3.29
C ASN A 154 -21.54 -2.44 -3.64
N ILE A 155 -22.07 -3.20 -4.61
CA ILE A 155 -21.42 -4.42 -5.09
C ILE A 155 -20.14 -4.01 -5.82
N PRO A 156 -18.95 -4.45 -5.39
CA PRO A 156 -17.71 -4.03 -6.02
C PRO A 156 -17.65 -4.45 -7.49
N ALA A 157 -17.06 -3.60 -8.34
CA ALA A 157 -16.72 -3.96 -9.71
C ALA A 157 -15.79 -5.18 -9.75
N MET A 158 -15.87 -5.97 -10.82
CA MET A 158 -14.94 -7.07 -11.06
C MET A 158 -13.49 -6.57 -11.22
N ALA A 159 -12.53 -7.49 -11.08
CA ALA A 159 -11.15 -7.18 -11.39
C ALA A 159 -10.96 -6.94 -12.89
N PRO A 160 -10.08 -6.00 -13.30
CA PRO A 160 -9.65 -5.93 -14.69
C PRO A 160 -9.01 -7.24 -15.14
N GLU A 161 -9.47 -7.77 -16.27
CA GLU A 161 -8.96 -9.01 -16.84
C GLU A 161 -7.93 -8.73 -17.94
N ASN A 162 -7.14 -9.77 -18.27
CA ASN A 162 -6.17 -9.73 -19.35
C ASN A 162 -5.18 -8.55 -19.27
N LEU A 163 -4.72 -8.23 -18.05
CA LEU A 163 -3.63 -7.28 -17.85
C LEU A 163 -2.36 -7.79 -18.54
N GLN A 164 -1.87 -7.00 -19.49
CA GLN A 164 -0.65 -7.26 -20.25
C GLN A 164 0.29 -6.06 -20.13
N ALA A 165 1.58 -6.33 -20.28
CA ALA A 165 2.62 -5.32 -20.29
C ALA A 165 3.41 -5.43 -21.60
N ARG A 166 3.41 -4.36 -22.38
CA ARG A 166 4.31 -4.16 -23.50
C ARG A 166 5.52 -3.36 -23.03
N VAL A 167 6.69 -3.88 -23.35
CA VAL A 167 7.96 -3.32 -22.91
C VAL A 167 8.62 -2.56 -24.06
N ASP A 168 9.08 -1.35 -23.76
CA ASP A 168 9.92 -0.52 -24.63
C ASP A 168 11.10 0.07 -23.84
N ASP A 169 11.96 0.84 -24.50
CA ASP A 169 13.10 1.49 -23.86
C ASP A 169 12.66 2.54 -22.83
N GLY A 170 13.01 2.33 -21.56
CA GLY A 170 12.63 3.22 -20.45
C GLY A 170 11.12 3.31 -20.20
N VAL A 171 10.29 2.54 -20.92
CA VAL A 171 8.83 2.67 -20.91
C VAL A 171 8.17 1.29 -20.82
N ILE A 172 7.16 1.18 -19.95
CA ILE A 172 6.30 0.00 -19.88
C ILE A 172 4.85 0.45 -20.08
N THR A 173 4.23 -0.02 -21.16
CA THR A 173 2.82 0.23 -21.47
C THR A 173 1.97 -0.94 -20.98
N LEU A 174 1.04 -0.66 -20.08
CA LEU A 174 0.10 -1.61 -19.52
C LEU A 174 -1.25 -1.46 -20.23
N SER A 175 -1.87 -2.59 -20.56
CA SER A 175 -3.22 -2.62 -21.15
C SER A 175 -4.05 -3.73 -20.52
N TRP A 176 -5.35 -3.51 -20.34
CA TRP A 176 -6.28 -4.49 -19.77
C TRP A 176 -7.65 -4.38 -20.43
N GLN A 177 -8.54 -5.34 -20.16
CA GLN A 177 -9.92 -5.28 -20.64
C GLN A 177 -10.78 -4.36 -19.78
N PRO A 178 -11.74 -3.63 -20.38
CA PRO A 178 -12.69 -2.84 -19.63
C PRO A 178 -13.53 -3.73 -18.71
N VAL A 179 -13.77 -3.25 -17.51
CA VAL A 179 -14.62 -3.91 -16.53
C VAL A 179 -16.06 -3.48 -16.78
N THR A 180 -16.94 -4.43 -17.06
CA THR A 180 -18.34 -4.19 -17.45
C THR A 180 -19.36 -4.79 -16.49
N ARG A 181 -18.90 -5.51 -15.45
CA ARG A 181 -19.76 -6.19 -14.48
C ARG A 181 -19.30 -5.99 -13.04
N HIS A 182 -20.26 -6.04 -12.13
CA HIS A 182 -20.03 -6.23 -10.70
C HIS A 182 -19.65 -7.68 -10.40
N ARG A 183 -19.10 -7.93 -9.20
CA ARG A 183 -18.69 -9.28 -8.77
C ARG A 183 -19.81 -10.33 -8.73
N ASP A 184 -21.07 -9.90 -8.64
CA ASP A 184 -22.24 -10.79 -8.68
C ASP A 184 -22.73 -11.08 -10.11
N GLY A 185 -22.06 -10.52 -11.13
CA GLY A 185 -22.39 -10.69 -12.55
C GLY A 185 -23.34 -9.64 -13.11
N SER A 186 -23.92 -8.77 -12.29
CA SER A 186 -24.77 -7.67 -12.76
C SER A 186 -23.98 -6.67 -13.62
N PRO A 187 -24.60 -6.03 -14.63
CA PRO A 187 -23.93 -5.07 -15.49
C PRO A 187 -23.61 -3.77 -14.73
N LEU A 188 -22.45 -3.16 -15.03
CA LEU A 188 -22.07 -1.85 -14.50
C LEU A 188 -22.80 -0.74 -15.27
N SER A 189 -23.25 0.28 -14.55
CA SER A 189 -23.87 1.48 -15.13
C SER A 189 -23.13 2.77 -14.75
N GLU A 190 -22.34 2.70 -13.68
CA GLU A 190 -21.51 3.78 -13.18
C GLU A 190 -20.18 3.92 -13.94
N THR A 191 -19.48 5.03 -13.70
CA THR A 191 -18.14 5.21 -14.25
C THR A 191 -17.11 4.36 -13.50
N VAL A 192 -16.29 3.62 -14.24
CA VAL A 192 -15.14 2.90 -13.70
C VAL A 192 -13.84 3.65 -13.99
N LEU A 193 -13.03 3.82 -12.96
CA LEU A 193 -11.63 4.24 -13.05
C LEU A 193 -10.70 3.06 -12.71
N TYR A 194 -9.43 3.21 -13.04
CA TYR A 194 -8.40 2.19 -12.83
C TYR A 194 -7.22 2.77 -12.07
N GLN A 195 -6.94 2.26 -10.87
CA GLN A 195 -5.71 2.57 -10.15
C GLN A 195 -4.65 1.53 -10.50
N VAL A 196 -3.56 2.00 -11.10
CA VAL A 196 -2.38 1.17 -11.37
C VAL A 196 -1.50 1.14 -10.14
N TYR A 197 -0.97 -0.03 -9.82
CA TYR A 197 0.01 -0.22 -8.76
C TYR A 197 1.27 -0.86 -9.32
N ARG A 198 2.41 -0.45 -8.78
CA ARG A 198 3.73 -0.99 -9.11
C ARG A 198 4.47 -1.40 -7.85
N ARG A 199 5.28 -2.45 -7.95
CA ARG A 199 6.35 -2.74 -7.00
C ARG A 199 7.64 -3.16 -7.70
N MET A 200 8.75 -3.02 -6.99
CA MET A 200 10.06 -3.53 -7.38
C MET A 200 10.47 -4.64 -6.40
N GLY A 201 10.86 -5.81 -6.93
CA GLY A 201 11.26 -6.95 -6.10
C GLY A 201 10.16 -7.44 -5.14
N GLY A 202 10.54 -7.78 -3.90
CA GLY A 202 9.64 -8.32 -2.87
C GLY A 202 8.86 -7.29 -2.04
N GLY A 203 8.97 -6.00 -2.34
CA GLY A 203 8.30 -4.93 -1.59
C GLY A 203 6.77 -4.92 -1.75
N ALA A 204 6.13 -3.97 -1.06
CA ALA A 204 4.71 -3.71 -1.18
C ALA A 204 4.36 -3.00 -2.50
N PHE A 205 3.14 -3.21 -3.00
CA PHE A 205 2.59 -2.45 -4.12
C PHE A 205 2.27 -1.02 -3.70
N GLN A 206 2.73 -0.05 -4.49
CA GLN A 206 2.44 1.36 -4.33
C GLN A 206 1.62 1.88 -5.52
N PRO A 207 0.68 2.82 -5.30
CA PRO A 207 -0.07 3.42 -6.38
C PRO A 207 0.88 4.17 -7.32
N LEU A 208 0.69 3.98 -8.62
CA LEU A 208 1.44 4.64 -9.67
C LEU A 208 0.55 5.71 -10.31
N GLY A 209 0.74 6.96 -9.89
CA GLY A 209 -0.08 8.10 -10.32
C GLY A 209 -1.54 8.03 -9.83
N LYS A 210 -2.38 8.91 -10.39
CA LYS A 210 -3.82 8.98 -10.10
C LYS A 210 -4.60 7.93 -10.92
N PRO A 211 -5.81 7.53 -10.50
CA PRO A 211 -6.66 6.64 -11.28
C PRO A 211 -6.97 7.20 -12.68
N VAL A 212 -7.03 6.31 -13.68
CA VAL A 212 -7.28 6.64 -15.09
C VAL A 212 -8.60 6.04 -15.58
N LYS A 213 -9.25 6.70 -16.54
CA LYS A 213 -10.49 6.18 -17.17
C LYS A 213 -10.19 5.22 -18.33
N LYS A 214 -9.05 5.40 -19.01
CA LYS A 214 -8.62 4.55 -20.13
C LYS A 214 -8.21 3.17 -19.61
N THR A 215 -8.31 2.16 -20.48
CA THR A 215 -7.84 0.79 -20.21
C THR A 215 -6.37 0.58 -20.58
N GLU A 216 -5.59 1.66 -20.54
CA GLU A 216 -4.18 1.71 -20.86
C GLU A 216 -3.47 2.69 -19.93
N TYR A 217 -2.24 2.37 -19.54
CA TYR A 217 -1.37 3.22 -18.74
C TYR A 217 0.09 3.10 -19.19
N VAL A 218 0.77 4.23 -19.34
CA VAL A 218 2.18 4.28 -19.75
C VAL A 218 3.03 4.66 -18.54
N ASP A 219 3.87 3.74 -18.07
CA ASP A 219 4.89 4.01 -17.06
C ASP A 219 6.21 4.38 -17.72
N THR A 220 6.64 5.63 -17.56
CA THR A 220 7.88 6.21 -18.12
C THR A 220 9.01 6.34 -17.10
N THR A 221 8.77 5.85 -15.88
CA THR A 221 9.76 5.84 -14.79
C THR A 221 10.50 4.51 -14.55
N PRO A 222 10.32 3.41 -15.33
CA PRO A 222 11.15 2.22 -15.18
C PRO A 222 12.61 2.50 -15.49
N ILE A 223 13.50 2.06 -14.61
CA ILE A 223 14.92 1.91 -14.90
C ILE A 223 15.14 0.60 -15.67
N ASN A 224 15.82 0.69 -16.82
CA ASN A 224 16.18 -0.46 -17.67
C ASN A 224 16.93 -1.55 -16.88
N GLY A 225 16.68 -2.80 -17.24
CA GLY A 225 17.21 -4.00 -16.59
C GLY A 225 16.56 -4.34 -15.25
N ARG A 226 15.71 -3.46 -14.67
CA ARG A 226 15.01 -3.76 -13.41
C ARG A 226 13.70 -4.50 -13.65
N LYS A 227 13.41 -5.43 -12.75
CA LYS A 227 12.16 -6.20 -12.73
C LYS A 227 11.09 -5.49 -11.90
N TYR A 228 9.96 -5.20 -12.53
CA TYR A 228 8.78 -4.60 -11.94
C TYR A 228 7.60 -5.56 -11.99
N PHE A 229 6.70 -5.41 -11.03
CA PHE A 229 5.43 -6.11 -11.00
C PHE A 229 4.31 -5.07 -10.96
N TYR A 230 3.28 -5.29 -11.77
CA TYR A 230 2.14 -4.42 -11.90
C TYR A 230 0.84 -5.15 -11.61
N LYS A 231 -0.11 -4.44 -11.03
CA LYS A 231 -1.51 -4.85 -10.93
C LYS A 231 -2.40 -3.63 -11.08
N VAL A 232 -3.64 -3.84 -11.48
CA VAL A 232 -4.62 -2.77 -11.69
C VAL A 232 -5.86 -3.06 -10.87
N GLN A 233 -6.37 -2.07 -10.15
CA GLN A 233 -7.62 -2.17 -9.40
C GLN A 233 -8.70 -1.35 -10.09
N SER A 234 -9.88 -1.92 -10.27
CA SER A 234 -11.07 -1.16 -10.70
C SER A 234 -11.62 -0.32 -9.55
N LEU A 235 -12.15 0.85 -9.85
CA LEU A 235 -12.76 1.78 -8.91
C LEU A 235 -14.10 2.23 -9.47
N SER A 236 -15.20 1.90 -8.80
CA SER A 236 -16.54 2.40 -9.19
C SER A 236 -16.74 3.79 -8.62
N VAL A 237 -17.10 4.75 -9.46
CA VAL A 237 -17.37 6.14 -9.10
C VAL A 237 -18.87 6.36 -8.98
N TYR A 238 -19.32 6.68 -7.78
CA TYR A 238 -20.68 7.14 -7.48
C TYR A 238 -20.64 8.61 -7.04
N GLU A 239 -21.78 9.29 -7.01
CA GLU A 239 -21.83 10.73 -6.71
C GLU A 239 -21.20 11.08 -5.36
N GLN A 240 -21.42 10.25 -4.33
CA GLN A 240 -20.99 10.52 -2.96
C GLN A 240 -19.64 9.87 -2.61
N ALA A 241 -19.16 8.89 -3.38
CA ALA A 241 -17.96 8.14 -3.05
C ALA A 241 -17.38 7.32 -4.22
N THR A 242 -16.11 6.97 -4.09
CA THR A 242 -15.47 5.94 -4.92
C THR A 242 -15.35 4.64 -4.13
N VAL A 243 -15.78 3.52 -4.72
CA VAL A 243 -15.73 2.19 -4.11
C VAL A 243 -14.68 1.34 -4.82
N GLY A 244 -13.77 0.72 -4.05
CA GLY A 244 -12.74 -0.15 -4.58
C GLY A 244 -13.30 -1.48 -5.08
N GLY A 245 -12.98 -1.84 -6.32
CA GLY A 245 -13.32 -3.10 -6.97
C GLY A 245 -12.22 -4.16 -6.85
N GLY A 246 -12.31 -5.17 -7.73
CA GLY A 246 -11.32 -6.24 -7.82
C GLY A 246 -9.94 -5.77 -8.32
N GLU A 247 -8.91 -6.49 -7.91
CA GLU A 247 -7.54 -6.34 -8.39
C GLU A 247 -7.23 -7.38 -9.47
N SER A 248 -6.60 -6.97 -10.56
CA SER A 248 -6.16 -7.85 -11.63
C SER A 248 -5.14 -8.88 -11.14
N LYS A 249 -4.91 -9.92 -11.94
CA LYS A 249 -3.69 -10.73 -11.80
C LYS A 249 -2.46 -9.83 -11.97
N ILE A 250 -1.37 -10.19 -11.28
CA ILE A 250 -0.10 -9.48 -11.36
C ILE A 250 0.58 -9.83 -12.68
N VAL A 251 1.08 -8.83 -13.41
CA VAL A 251 1.99 -9.00 -14.54
C VAL A 251 3.40 -8.56 -14.14
N GLN A 252 4.40 -9.28 -14.64
CA GLN A 252 5.81 -8.92 -14.48
C GLN A 252 6.32 -8.29 -15.78
N ALA A 253 7.09 -7.21 -15.66
CA ALA A 253 7.74 -6.57 -16.79
C ALA A 253 9.11 -6.01 -16.41
N SER A 254 10.03 -5.98 -17.37
CA SER A 254 11.37 -5.41 -17.20
C SER A 254 11.74 -4.69 -18.50
N SER A 255 11.93 -3.37 -18.44
CA SER A 255 12.40 -2.61 -19.60
C SER A 255 13.83 -3.01 -19.95
N VAL A 256 14.10 -3.10 -21.25
CA VAL A 256 15.41 -3.39 -21.80
C VAL A 256 15.82 -2.15 -22.55
N ASP A 257 17.03 -1.68 -22.30
CA ASP A 257 17.60 -0.58 -23.04
C ASP A 257 17.92 -1.05 -24.46
N ARG A 258 17.41 -0.31 -25.44
CA ARG A 258 17.57 -0.60 -26.87
C ARG A 258 18.12 0.59 -27.62
N THR A 259 18.48 1.66 -26.93
CA THR A 259 18.97 2.88 -27.56
C THR A 259 20.49 2.82 -27.58
N PRO A 260 21.11 2.71 -28.77
CA PRO A 260 22.55 2.80 -28.85
C PRO A 260 23.03 4.20 -28.51
N PRO A 261 24.28 4.35 -28.02
CA PRO A 261 24.84 5.68 -27.80
C PRO A 261 25.05 6.45 -29.11
N ALA A 262 25.33 7.74 -29.01
CA ALA A 262 25.63 8.59 -30.14
C ALA A 262 26.96 8.17 -30.81
N PRO A 263 27.05 8.20 -32.15
CA PRO A 263 28.28 7.88 -32.86
C PRO A 263 29.41 8.86 -32.49
N PRO A 264 30.66 8.38 -32.33
CA PRO A 264 31.79 9.27 -32.09
C PRO A 264 32.00 10.26 -33.23
N VAL A 265 32.28 11.51 -32.87
CA VAL A 265 32.61 12.60 -33.79
C VAL A 265 34.09 12.98 -33.68
N GLY A 266 34.57 13.84 -34.59
CA GLY A 266 35.97 14.29 -34.58
C GLY A 266 36.99 13.18 -34.85
N VAL A 267 36.57 12.09 -35.51
CA VAL A 267 37.44 10.94 -35.78
C VAL A 267 38.60 11.34 -36.68
N ARG A 268 39.82 11.14 -36.18
CA ARG A 268 41.07 11.48 -36.87
C ARG A 268 42.10 10.41 -36.63
N GLY A 269 43.02 10.22 -37.58
CA GLY A 269 44.11 9.28 -37.40
C GLY A 269 45.46 9.88 -37.77
N VAL A 270 46.49 9.47 -37.02
CA VAL A 270 47.87 9.90 -37.19
C VAL A 270 48.73 8.67 -37.41
N ARG A 271 49.40 8.62 -38.56
CA ARG A 271 50.39 7.58 -38.86
C ARG A 271 51.68 7.87 -38.10
N THR A 272 52.27 6.84 -37.54
CA THR A 272 53.59 6.87 -36.88
C THR A 272 54.53 5.89 -37.60
N ALA A 273 55.79 5.82 -37.19
CA ALA A 273 56.77 4.92 -37.79
C ALA A 273 56.38 3.42 -37.77
N LYS A 274 55.55 2.99 -36.80
CA LYS A 274 55.19 1.57 -36.62
C LYS A 274 53.70 1.30 -36.42
N SER A 275 52.86 2.33 -36.30
CA SER A 275 51.45 2.19 -35.90
C SER A 275 50.59 3.31 -36.44
N ILE A 276 49.28 3.14 -36.42
CA ILE A 276 48.32 4.22 -36.67
C ILE A 276 47.54 4.47 -35.38
N LYS A 277 47.56 5.71 -34.91
CA LYS A 277 46.75 6.14 -33.76
C LYS A 277 45.48 6.79 -34.26
N VAL A 278 44.33 6.28 -33.84
CA VAL A 278 43.00 6.80 -34.15
C VAL A 278 42.45 7.46 -32.89
N PHE A 279 41.93 8.67 -33.03
CA PHE A 279 41.37 9.50 -31.97
C PHE A 279 39.97 9.93 -32.33
N TRP A 280 39.14 10.17 -31.34
CA TRP A 280 37.80 10.74 -31.49
C TRP A 280 37.47 11.64 -30.30
N GLU A 281 36.38 12.39 -30.40
CA GLU A 281 35.85 13.15 -29.28
C GLU A 281 35.06 12.23 -28.32
N PRO A 282 35.12 12.47 -27.00
CA PRO A 282 34.40 11.65 -26.03
C PRO A 282 32.88 11.76 -26.22
N VAL A 283 32.21 10.61 -26.27
CA VAL A 283 30.75 10.52 -26.13
C VAL A 283 30.43 10.56 -24.63
N ASN A 284 29.50 11.43 -24.23
CA ASN A 284 29.12 11.61 -22.83
C ASN A 284 27.73 11.03 -22.60
N GLU A 285 27.68 9.73 -22.33
CA GLU A 285 26.45 9.01 -21.99
C GLU A 285 26.65 8.17 -20.74
N ARG A 286 25.58 8.00 -19.97
CA ARG A 286 25.64 7.41 -18.62
C ARG A 286 25.98 5.93 -18.63
N ASP A 287 25.57 5.24 -19.68
CA ASP A 287 25.69 3.80 -19.94
C ASP A 287 26.71 3.49 -21.03
N LEU A 288 27.54 4.46 -21.45
CA LEU A 288 28.63 4.21 -22.39
C LEU A 288 29.63 3.21 -21.82
N LYS A 289 29.76 2.06 -22.47
CA LYS A 289 30.77 1.03 -22.13
C LYS A 289 32.10 1.31 -22.81
N GLY A 290 32.07 1.77 -24.06
CA GLY A 290 33.26 2.01 -24.85
C GLY A 290 32.99 2.22 -26.33
N TYR A 291 34.00 1.89 -27.14
CA TYR A 291 34.03 2.14 -28.56
C TYR A 291 34.53 0.93 -29.33
N ARG A 292 34.01 0.71 -30.54
CA ARG A 292 34.51 -0.26 -31.50
C ARG A 292 35.20 0.45 -32.64
N VAL A 293 36.42 0.02 -32.97
CA VAL A 293 37.24 0.63 -34.02
C VAL A 293 37.31 -0.30 -35.21
N TYR A 294 36.99 0.26 -36.37
CA TYR A 294 36.89 -0.46 -37.63
C TYR A 294 37.93 0.03 -38.61
N ARG A 295 38.46 -0.88 -39.43
CA ARG A 295 39.42 -0.62 -40.49
C ARG A 295 38.91 -1.15 -41.84
N ARG A 296 39.14 -0.40 -42.90
CA ARG A 296 38.92 -0.82 -44.29
C ARG A 296 40.08 -0.39 -45.17
N LEU A 297 40.48 -1.26 -46.09
CA LEU A 297 41.49 -0.94 -47.10
C LEU A 297 40.83 -0.55 -48.43
N SER A 298 41.49 0.33 -49.17
CA SER A 298 41.07 0.68 -50.53
C SER A 298 40.92 -0.57 -51.39
N GLY A 299 39.81 -0.68 -52.13
CA GLY A 299 39.49 -1.86 -52.94
C GLY A 299 38.79 -3.00 -52.17
N GLN A 300 38.78 -2.98 -50.84
CA GLN A 300 38.04 -3.95 -50.04
C GLN A 300 36.62 -3.44 -49.74
N LYS A 301 35.63 -4.31 -49.92
CA LYS A 301 34.23 -4.07 -49.49
C LYS A 301 34.03 -4.36 -48.00
N LYS A 302 34.79 -5.29 -47.43
CA LYS A 302 34.64 -5.72 -46.04
C LYS A 302 35.32 -4.74 -45.09
N ILE A 303 34.58 -4.28 -44.09
CA ILE A 303 35.09 -3.50 -42.97
C ILE A 303 35.39 -4.49 -41.84
N GLN A 304 36.56 -4.37 -41.21
CA GLN A 304 37.02 -5.26 -40.15
C GLN A 304 37.00 -4.54 -38.81
N LEU A 305 36.46 -5.18 -37.76
CA LEU A 305 36.66 -4.74 -36.38
C LEU A 305 38.12 -5.03 -36.01
N VAL A 306 38.87 -4.00 -35.64
CA VAL A 306 40.30 -4.11 -35.29
C VAL A 306 40.56 -3.93 -33.79
N GLY A 307 39.58 -3.45 -33.04
CA GLY A 307 39.68 -3.42 -31.58
C GLY A 307 38.49 -2.75 -30.90
N GLU A 308 38.45 -2.90 -29.57
CA GLU A 308 37.52 -2.21 -28.68
C GLU A 308 38.31 -1.35 -27.68
N VAL A 309 37.77 -0.20 -27.31
CA VAL A 309 38.36 0.73 -26.35
C VAL A 309 37.34 1.06 -25.27
N LYS A 310 37.67 0.80 -24.00
CA LYS A 310 36.78 1.10 -22.87
C LYS A 310 36.72 2.61 -22.60
N ALA A 311 35.53 3.14 -22.30
CA ALA A 311 35.41 4.51 -21.80
C ALA A 311 36.19 4.69 -20.47
N PRO A 312 36.78 5.87 -20.18
CA PRO A 312 36.68 7.13 -20.94
C PRO A 312 37.80 7.31 -21.99
N TYR A 313 38.55 6.25 -22.35
CA TYR A 313 39.63 6.38 -23.33
C TYR A 313 39.08 6.64 -24.74
N VAL A 314 39.68 7.61 -25.44
CA VAL A 314 39.24 8.08 -26.77
C VAL A 314 40.33 7.90 -27.84
N MET A 315 41.21 6.93 -27.64
CA MET A 315 42.31 6.63 -28.56
C MET A 315 42.49 5.13 -28.71
N PHE A 316 42.65 4.68 -29.95
CA PHE A 316 43.06 3.34 -30.32
C PHE A 316 44.39 3.37 -31.06
N THR A 317 45.27 2.41 -30.78
CA THR A 317 46.53 2.23 -31.51
C THR A 317 46.46 0.94 -32.32
N ASP A 318 46.37 1.07 -33.64
CA ASP A 318 46.55 -0.05 -34.55
C ASP A 318 48.05 -0.36 -34.66
N GLN A 319 48.50 -1.41 -33.96
CA GLN A 319 49.90 -1.85 -33.91
C GLN A 319 50.32 -2.65 -35.15
N THR A 320 49.35 -3.13 -35.94
CA THR A 320 49.59 -3.93 -37.15
C THR A 320 48.87 -3.30 -38.34
N PRO A 321 49.15 -2.01 -38.66
CA PRO A 321 48.58 -1.39 -39.83
C PRO A 321 49.18 -2.06 -41.08
N PRO A 322 48.41 -2.24 -42.16
CA PRO A 322 48.95 -2.81 -43.39
C PRO A 322 50.14 -1.99 -43.93
N THR A 323 51.18 -2.71 -44.33
CA THR A 323 52.45 -2.15 -44.83
C THR A 323 52.41 -1.87 -46.33
N GLU A 324 51.41 -2.40 -47.04
CA GLU A 324 51.18 -2.12 -48.46
C GLU A 324 50.87 -0.64 -48.70
N ASN A 325 51.21 -0.13 -49.89
CA ASN A 325 50.95 1.23 -50.31
C ASN A 325 49.46 1.46 -50.67
N VAL A 326 48.56 1.11 -49.74
CA VAL A 326 47.11 1.18 -49.90
C VAL A 326 46.53 2.26 -48.99
N ARG A 327 45.47 2.94 -49.46
CA ARG A 327 44.73 3.89 -48.62
C ARG A 327 43.98 3.12 -47.53
N ILE A 328 44.15 3.54 -46.28
CA ILE A 328 43.54 2.93 -45.09
C ILE A 328 42.48 3.89 -44.55
N PHE A 329 41.30 3.35 -44.25
CA PHE A 329 40.17 4.07 -43.70
C PHE A 329 39.82 3.51 -42.32
N TYR A 330 39.53 4.40 -41.37
CA TYR A 330 39.03 4.03 -40.05
C TYR A 330 37.66 4.65 -39.79
N SER A 331 36.82 3.93 -39.07
CA SER A 331 35.57 4.44 -38.50
C SER A 331 35.40 3.91 -37.09
N VAL A 332 34.64 4.63 -36.26
CA VAL A 332 34.45 4.28 -34.84
C VAL A 332 32.95 4.31 -34.53
N SER A 333 32.46 3.34 -33.77
CA SER A 333 31.13 3.37 -33.14
C SER A 333 31.26 3.35 -31.63
N SER A 334 30.21 3.75 -30.94
CA SER A 334 30.07 3.64 -29.48
C SER A 334 29.20 2.44 -29.13
N ILE A 335 29.47 1.83 -27.98
CA ILE A 335 28.71 0.72 -27.42
C ILE A 335 28.32 1.00 -25.98
N ASP A 336 27.12 0.57 -25.60
CA ASP A 336 26.60 0.70 -24.24
C ASP A 336 26.94 -0.50 -23.34
N THR A 337 26.45 -0.46 -22.10
CA THR A 337 26.64 -1.49 -21.08
C THR A 337 25.69 -2.69 -21.18
N GLN A 338 24.78 -2.74 -22.16
CA GLN A 338 23.84 -3.85 -22.32
C GLN A 338 24.51 -5.15 -22.78
N GLU A 339 23.78 -6.26 -22.64
CA GLU A 339 24.18 -7.59 -23.13
C GLU A 339 23.04 -8.23 -23.95
N PRO A 340 23.18 -8.34 -25.29
CA PRO A 340 24.24 -7.77 -26.12
C PRO A 340 24.22 -6.23 -26.13
N ALA A 341 25.39 -5.60 -26.29
CA ALA A 341 25.51 -4.14 -26.28
C ALA A 341 24.80 -3.51 -27.49
N ASN A 342 24.05 -2.43 -27.26
CA ASN A 342 23.56 -1.60 -28.36
C ASN A 342 24.74 -0.82 -28.94
N GLU A 343 24.89 -0.87 -30.27
CA GLU A 343 25.99 -0.24 -30.98
C GLU A 343 25.47 0.88 -31.88
N SER A 344 26.12 2.04 -31.81
CA SER A 344 25.79 3.18 -32.67
C SER A 344 26.03 2.88 -34.15
N VAL A 345 25.47 3.72 -35.01
CA VAL A 345 26.02 3.84 -36.37
C VAL A 345 27.52 4.19 -36.28
N ARG A 346 28.31 3.77 -37.26
CA ARG A 346 29.73 4.16 -37.30
C ARG A 346 29.86 5.62 -37.70
N SER A 347 30.90 6.28 -37.22
CA SER A 347 31.36 7.56 -37.74
C SER A 347 31.59 7.50 -39.25
N PRO A 348 31.60 8.65 -39.95
CA PRO A 348 32.19 8.73 -41.27
C PRO A 348 33.62 8.16 -41.27
N GLU A 349 34.00 7.55 -42.37
CA GLU A 349 35.34 7.00 -42.52
C GLU A 349 36.37 8.13 -42.66
N VAL A 350 37.42 8.07 -41.85
CA VAL A 350 38.59 8.93 -42.01
C VAL A 350 39.68 8.20 -42.77
N MET A 351 40.16 8.79 -43.86
CA MET A 351 41.31 8.30 -44.59
C MET A 351 42.60 8.74 -43.90
N ILE A 352 43.52 7.81 -43.68
CA ILE A 352 44.85 8.13 -43.16
C ILE A 352 45.71 8.62 -44.31
N LYS A 353 46.11 9.90 -44.24
CA LYS A 353 47.10 10.47 -45.17
C LYS A 353 48.47 9.84 -44.90
N GLN A 354 49.22 9.60 -45.98
CA GLN A 354 50.54 8.99 -45.94
C GLN A 354 51.57 9.90 -45.31
#